data_AF-A0A2M6GGM9-F1
#
_entry.id   AF-A0A2M6GGM9-F1
#
_cell.length_a   1.000
_cell.length_b   1.000
_cell.length_c   1.000
_cell.angle_alpha   90.00
_cell.angle_beta   90.00
_cell.angle_gamma   90.00
#
_symmetry.space_group_name_H-M   'P 1'
#
loop_
_entity.id
_entity.type
_entity.pdbx_description
1 polymer ?
#
loop_
_entity_poly.entity_id
_entity_poly.type
_entity_poly.pdbx_seq_one_letter_code
_entity_poly.pdbx_strand_id
1 'polypeptide(L)'
;MLSQITIFLDVISPWALLLYFFIKIKKARRRDYIFWFILFQTIINTVSIVYDQYLILNNLYLYHLNCAVSFFILTIYFSSILNFQQSSNILYGLLVIFGIFFFVNIIKWENLESFNSNSYSVASFLIVVYSFLYYLENLLRPATIDIAKSKNFWYVTGLFTYYAGSFYIFLTFKKLTFLNIENLRLVWLTHNVLFLILCIFLARGIICQLLQEKYNL
;
A
#
# COMPACT_ATOMS: atom_id res chain seq x y z
N MET A 1 26.12 7.56 -6.98
CA MET A 1 25.30 7.11 -8.13
C MET A 1 24.14 6.20 -7.68
N LEU A 2 24.39 5.03 -7.05
CA LEU A 2 23.30 4.16 -6.56
C LEU A 2 22.34 4.85 -5.58
N SER A 3 22.89 5.63 -4.64
CA SER A 3 22.10 6.39 -3.64
C SER A 3 21.24 7.52 -4.20
N GLN A 4 21.47 7.93 -5.46
CA GLN A 4 20.65 8.92 -6.16
C GLN A 4 19.50 8.24 -6.90
N ILE A 5 19.75 7.08 -7.53
CA ILE A 5 18.71 6.30 -8.23
C ILE A 5 17.62 5.85 -7.26
N THR A 6 18.03 5.42 -6.06
CA THR A 6 17.12 4.95 -5.01
C THR A 6 16.14 6.01 -4.51
N ILE A 7 16.45 7.30 -4.67
CA ILE A 7 15.53 8.40 -4.31
C ILE A 7 14.32 8.41 -5.24
N PHE A 8 14.49 8.07 -6.52
CA PHE A 8 13.44 8.10 -7.52
C PHE A 8 12.68 6.76 -7.68
N LEU A 9 13.02 5.74 -6.88
CA LEU A 9 12.39 4.42 -6.99
C LEU A 9 10.90 4.45 -6.66
N ASP A 10 10.45 5.34 -5.78
CA ASP A 10 9.05 5.54 -5.42
C ASP A 10 8.20 6.11 -6.58
N VAL A 11 8.83 6.74 -7.58
CA VAL A 11 8.18 7.23 -8.80
C VAL A 11 8.42 6.29 -9.98
N ILE A 12 9.66 5.86 -10.21
CA ILE A 12 10.01 5.00 -11.36
C ILE A 12 9.28 3.65 -11.28
N SER A 13 9.25 3.02 -10.10
CA SER A 13 8.67 1.68 -9.93
C SER A 13 7.17 1.62 -10.27
N PRO A 14 6.30 2.50 -9.75
CA PRO A 14 4.89 2.44 -10.05
C PRO A 14 4.56 2.95 -11.47
N TRP A 15 5.38 3.84 -12.06
CA TRP A 15 5.28 4.17 -13.49
C TRP A 15 5.56 2.95 -14.37
N ALA A 16 6.65 2.23 -14.11
CA ALA A 16 6.99 1.01 -14.83
C ALA A 16 5.87 -0.03 -14.70
N LEU A 17 5.29 -0.19 -13.51
CA LEU A 17 4.16 -1.08 -13.27
C LEU A 17 2.89 -0.66 -14.02
N LEU A 18 2.55 0.63 -14.06
CA LEU A 18 1.41 1.13 -14.84
C LEU A 18 1.61 0.89 -16.34
N LEU A 19 2.78 1.21 -16.88
CA LEU A 19 3.10 0.94 -18.28
C LEU A 19 2.96 -0.55 -18.60
N TYR A 20 3.49 -1.41 -17.72
CA TYR A 20 3.34 -2.85 -17.84
C TYR A 20 1.86 -3.28 -17.82
N PHE A 21 1.05 -2.72 -16.92
CA PHE A 21 -0.38 -2.96 -16.82
C PHE A 21 -1.09 -2.63 -18.15
N PHE A 22 -0.80 -1.48 -18.75
CA PHE A 22 -1.39 -1.07 -20.03
C PHE A 22 -0.97 -1.96 -21.21
N ILE A 23 0.28 -2.43 -21.24
CA ILE A 23 0.77 -3.32 -22.31
C ILE A 23 0.10 -4.70 -22.25
N LYS A 24 -0.08 -5.25 -21.04
CA LYS A 24 -0.54 -6.63 -20.85
C LYS A 24 -2.07 -6.77 -20.83
N ILE A 25 -2.82 -5.77 -20.38
CA ILE A 25 -4.27 -5.89 -20.19
C ILE A 25 -5.01 -5.34 -21.42
N LYS A 26 -5.31 -6.23 -22.37
CA LYS A 26 -5.88 -5.85 -23.68
C LYS A 26 -7.37 -5.47 -23.71
N LYS A 27 -8.20 -5.76 -22.67
CA LYS A 27 -9.61 -5.30 -22.69
C LYS A 27 -10.45 -5.47 -21.41
N ALA A 28 -10.00 -6.17 -20.37
CA ALA A 28 -10.86 -6.45 -19.23
C ALA A 28 -10.13 -6.34 -17.88
N ARG A 29 -10.23 -5.16 -17.25
CA ARG A 29 -10.73 -4.96 -15.87
C ARG A 29 -10.38 -3.57 -15.34
N ARG A 30 -11.24 -2.60 -15.67
CA ARG A 30 -11.34 -1.28 -14.97
C ARG A 30 -11.76 -1.39 -13.49
N ARG A 31 -12.13 -2.59 -13.02
CA ARG A 31 -12.61 -2.86 -11.65
C ARG A 31 -11.55 -3.49 -10.72
N ASP A 32 -10.27 -3.48 -11.11
CA ASP A 32 -9.21 -3.93 -10.21
C ASP A 32 -8.86 -2.81 -9.22
N TYR A 33 -9.18 -2.98 -7.94
CA TYR A 33 -8.85 -2.00 -6.90
C TYR A 33 -7.34 -1.73 -6.81
N ILE A 34 -6.51 -2.73 -7.11
CA ILE A 34 -5.06 -2.57 -7.12
C ILE A 34 -4.60 -1.65 -8.26
N PHE A 35 -5.30 -1.63 -9.39
CA PHE A 35 -5.02 -0.65 -10.45
C PHE A 35 -5.23 0.78 -9.94
N TRP A 36 -6.34 1.04 -9.26
CA TRP A 36 -6.64 2.36 -8.70
C TRP A 36 -5.64 2.76 -7.60
N PHE A 37 -5.23 1.81 -6.77
CA PHE A 37 -4.16 2.00 -5.78
C PHE A 37 -2.85 2.43 -6.46
N ILE A 38 -2.39 1.68 -7.48
CA ILE A 38 -1.15 2.00 -8.18
C ILE A 38 -1.26 3.35 -8.89
N LEU A 39 -2.35 3.60 -9.59
CA LEU A 39 -2.56 4.87 -10.30
C LEU A 39 -2.48 6.06 -9.34
N PHE A 40 -3.16 5.96 -8.20
CA PHE A 40 -3.14 6.99 -7.18
C PHE A 40 -1.73 7.17 -6.58
N GLN A 41 -1.03 6.08 -6.25
CA GLN A 41 0.35 6.14 -5.77
C GLN A 41 1.29 6.81 -6.77
N THR A 42 1.19 6.46 -8.06
CA THR A 42 2.00 7.09 -9.11
C THR A 42 1.74 8.59 -9.18
N ILE A 43 0.48 9.02 -9.16
CA ILE A 43 0.12 10.44 -9.22
C ILE A 43 0.67 11.16 -8.00
N ILE A 44 0.37 10.68 -6.79
CA ILE A 44 0.78 11.37 -5.56
C ILE A 44 2.30 11.43 -5.43
N ASN A 45 3.02 10.33 -5.66
CA ASN A 45 4.49 10.34 -5.55
C ASN A 45 5.11 11.27 -6.60
N THR A 46 4.58 11.30 -7.83
CA THR A 46 5.06 12.22 -8.87
C THR A 46 4.82 13.68 -8.45
N VAL A 47 3.63 14.01 -7.95
CA VAL A 47 3.33 15.37 -7.47
C VAL A 47 4.20 15.73 -6.27
N SER A 48 4.45 14.82 -5.34
CA SER A 48 5.31 15.04 -4.18
C SER A 48 6.75 15.37 -4.57
N ILE A 49 7.34 14.67 -5.55
CA ILE A 49 8.67 15.00 -6.07
C ILE A 49 8.67 16.35 -6.78
N VAL A 50 7.62 16.66 -7.55
CA VAL A 50 7.51 17.97 -8.22
C VAL A 50 7.47 19.11 -7.19
N TYR A 51 6.70 18.95 -6.12
CA TYR A 51 6.61 19.94 -5.05
C TYR A 51 7.95 20.11 -4.31
N ASP A 52 8.61 19.02 -3.97
CA ASP A 52 9.87 19.02 -3.22
C ASP A 52 11.02 19.62 -4.03
N GLN A 53 11.24 19.14 -5.26
CA GLN A 53 12.43 19.47 -6.02
C GLN A 53 12.29 20.72 -6.90
N TYR A 54 11.09 21.04 -7.39
CA TYR A 54 10.89 22.11 -8.36
C TYR A 54 10.16 23.32 -7.78
N LEU A 55 9.20 23.10 -6.89
CA LEU A 55 8.45 24.20 -6.27
C LEU A 55 9.02 24.62 -4.91
N ILE A 56 9.87 23.78 -4.28
CA ILE A 56 10.46 24.01 -2.95
C ILE A 56 9.35 24.30 -1.92
N LEU A 57 8.24 23.54 -2.02
CA LEU A 57 7.08 23.66 -1.15
C LEU A 57 6.96 22.43 -0.25
N ASN A 58 6.42 22.63 0.95
CA ASN A 58 6.12 21.53 1.85
C ASN A 58 5.09 20.57 1.21
N ASN A 59 5.49 19.32 1.00
CA ASN A 59 4.67 18.27 0.40
C ASN A 59 4.09 17.30 1.44
N LEU A 60 4.28 17.55 2.74
CA LEU A 60 3.88 16.62 3.82
C LEU A 60 2.38 16.35 3.85
N TYR A 61 1.55 17.33 3.47
CA TYR A 61 0.11 17.14 3.33
C TYR A 61 -0.28 16.09 2.26
N LEU A 62 0.54 15.91 1.22
CA LEU A 62 0.30 14.88 0.19
C LEU A 62 0.46 13.48 0.77
N TYR A 63 1.33 13.29 1.77
CA TYR A 63 1.48 12.02 2.48
C TYR A 63 0.30 11.73 3.40
N HIS A 64 -0.34 12.75 3.98
CA HIS A 64 -1.61 12.57 4.69
C HIS A 64 -2.69 12.04 3.74
N LEU A 65 -2.84 12.68 2.57
CA LEU A 65 -3.78 12.25 1.54
C LEU A 65 -3.43 10.84 1.03
N ASN A 66 -2.14 10.56 0.84
CA ASN A 66 -1.67 9.27 0.38
C ASN A 66 -2.08 8.14 1.34
N CYS A 67 -1.83 8.34 2.64
CA CYS A 67 -2.18 7.40 3.70
C CYS A 67 -3.68 7.08 3.69
N ALA A 68 -4.53 8.11 3.75
CA ALA A 68 -5.98 7.94 3.86
C ALA A 68 -6.57 7.22 2.65
N VAL A 69 -6.26 7.70 1.44
CA VAL A 69 -6.84 7.14 0.21
C VAL A 69 -6.30 5.74 -0.06
N SER A 70 -5.01 5.49 0.20
CA SER A 70 -4.43 4.14 0.06
C SER A 70 -5.09 3.14 0.99
N PHE A 71 -5.25 3.51 2.26
CA PHE A 71 -5.93 2.65 3.23
C PHE A 71 -7.39 2.39 2.83
N PHE A 72 -8.09 3.40 2.31
CA PHE A 72 -9.46 3.26 1.83
C PHE A 72 -9.56 2.28 0.65
N ILE A 73 -8.76 2.47 -0.39
CA ILE A 73 -8.75 1.58 -1.57
C ILE A 73 -8.41 0.15 -1.16
N LEU A 74 -7.40 -0.03 -0.30
CA LEU A 74 -6.96 -1.35 0.12
C LEU A 74 -7.97 -2.04 1.04
N THR A 75 -8.67 -1.30 1.91
CA THR A 75 -9.74 -1.89 2.73
C THR A 75 -10.89 -2.40 1.85
N ILE A 76 -11.29 -1.63 0.83
CA ILE A 76 -12.28 -2.10 -0.15
C ILE A 76 -11.77 -3.32 -0.91
N TYR A 77 -10.51 -3.32 -1.35
CA TYR A 77 -9.88 -4.48 -1.97
C TYR A 77 -9.97 -5.72 -1.10
N PHE A 78 -9.55 -5.66 0.17
CA PHE A 78 -9.62 -6.79 1.10
C PHE A 78 -11.06 -7.24 1.36
N SER A 79 -12.01 -6.31 1.49
CA SER A 79 -13.43 -6.64 1.64
C SER A 79 -14.01 -7.38 0.43
N SER A 80 -13.42 -7.21 -0.75
CA SER A 80 -13.87 -7.85 -1.99
C SER A 80 -13.29 -9.25 -2.20
N ILE A 81 -12.19 -9.60 -1.50
CA ILE A 81 -11.50 -10.89 -1.67
C ILE A 81 -11.67 -11.84 -0.49
N LEU A 82 -12.09 -11.34 0.68
CA LEU A 82 -12.34 -12.15 1.88
C LEU A 82 -13.79 -12.64 1.88
N ASN A 83 -14.00 -13.96 2.06
CA ASN A 83 -15.34 -14.57 2.01
C ASN A 83 -15.86 -15.02 3.39
N PHE A 84 -15.34 -14.45 4.49
CA PHE A 84 -15.95 -14.67 5.80
C PHE A 84 -17.28 -13.91 5.86
N GLN A 85 -18.34 -14.57 6.35
CA GLN A 85 -19.70 -14.04 6.32
C GLN A 85 -19.88 -12.70 7.06
N GLN A 86 -18.94 -12.32 7.92
CA GLN A 86 -18.93 -11.05 8.66
C GLN A 86 -17.71 -10.17 8.37
N SER A 87 -16.75 -10.58 7.52
CA SER A 87 -15.51 -9.81 7.34
C SER A 87 -15.78 -8.42 6.78
N SER A 88 -16.65 -8.30 5.77
CA SER A 88 -16.87 -7.00 5.11
C SER A 88 -17.41 -5.93 6.07
N ASN A 89 -18.35 -6.28 6.95
CA ASN A 89 -18.88 -5.34 7.95
C ASN A 89 -17.80 -4.91 8.95
N ILE A 90 -16.96 -5.85 9.41
CA ILE A 90 -15.85 -5.55 10.32
C ILE A 90 -14.83 -4.63 9.62
N LEU A 91 -14.48 -4.92 8.37
CA LEU A 91 -13.53 -4.11 7.59
C LEU A 91 -14.05 -2.69 7.37
N TYR A 92 -15.34 -2.51 7.04
CA TYR A 92 -15.94 -1.18 6.94
C TYR A 92 -16.04 -0.47 8.30
N GLY A 93 -16.29 -1.20 9.38
CA GLY A 93 -16.22 -0.65 10.74
C GLY A 93 -14.82 -0.13 11.07
N LEU A 94 -13.78 -0.91 10.78
CA LEU A 94 -12.38 -0.50 10.93
C LEU A 94 -12.02 0.69 10.05
N LEU A 95 -12.58 0.78 8.85
CA LEU A 95 -12.42 1.92 7.96
C LEU A 95 -12.94 3.22 8.58
N VAL A 96 -14.14 3.17 9.18
CA VAL A 96 -14.74 4.30 9.89
C VAL A 96 -13.91 4.69 11.11
N ILE A 97 -13.51 3.70 11.93
CA ILE A 97 -12.67 3.93 13.12
C ILE A 97 -11.33 4.58 12.72
N PHE A 98 -10.69 4.07 11.68
CA PHE A 98 -9.47 4.66 11.13
C PHE A 98 -9.70 6.09 10.64
N GLY A 99 -10.81 6.35 9.94
CA GLY A 99 -11.16 7.71 9.51
C GLY A 99 -11.27 8.68 10.68
N ILE A 100 -11.95 8.29 11.75
CA ILE A 100 -12.05 9.10 12.98
C ILE A 100 -10.65 9.33 13.57
N PHE A 101 -9.86 8.25 13.73
CA PHE A 101 -8.49 8.33 14.24
C PHE A 101 -7.62 9.27 13.40
N PHE A 102 -7.70 9.19 12.07
CA PHE A 102 -6.94 10.01 11.13
C PHE A 102 -7.23 11.50 11.31
N PHE A 103 -8.51 11.89 11.40
CA PHE A 103 -8.87 13.29 11.64
C PHE A 103 -8.47 13.77 13.03
N VAL A 104 -8.64 12.94 14.06
CA VAL A 104 -8.17 13.27 15.42
C VAL A 104 -6.65 13.46 15.43
N ASN A 105 -5.90 12.60 14.73
CA ASN A 105 -4.45 12.70 14.62
C ASN A 105 -4.03 14.03 13.98
N ILE A 106 -4.67 14.44 12.88
CA ILE A 106 -4.39 15.73 12.22
C ILE A 106 -4.65 16.91 13.15
N ILE A 107 -5.74 16.89 13.91
CA ILE A 107 -6.15 18.01 14.77
C ILE A 107 -5.30 18.09 16.04
N LYS A 108 -4.87 16.95 16.60
CA LYS A 108 -4.28 16.89 17.94
C LYS A 108 -2.79 16.57 18.00
N TRP A 109 -2.24 15.80 17.06
CA TRP A 109 -0.92 15.20 17.20
C TRP A 109 0.04 15.49 16.04
N GLU A 110 -0.42 15.37 14.81
CA GLU A 110 0.40 15.51 13.60
C GLU A 110 -0.36 16.33 12.55
N ASN A 111 -0.19 17.66 12.60
CA ASN A 111 -0.83 18.57 11.66
C ASN A 111 -0.37 18.30 10.20
N LEU A 112 -1.03 18.95 9.23
CA LEU A 112 -0.75 18.76 7.80
C LEU A 112 0.68 19.13 7.35
N GLU A 113 1.41 19.88 8.19
CA GLU A 113 2.80 20.28 7.94
C GLU A 113 3.81 19.28 8.52
N SER A 114 3.35 18.25 9.22
CA SER A 114 4.17 17.19 9.80
C SER A 114 3.89 15.86 9.11
N PHE A 115 4.89 14.97 9.09
CA PHE A 115 4.71 13.64 8.52
C PHE A 115 3.72 12.82 9.35
N ASN A 116 2.77 12.14 8.68
CA ASN A 116 1.67 11.42 9.30
C ASN A 116 2.06 10.04 9.86
N SER A 117 3.06 9.98 10.73
CA SER A 117 3.67 8.73 11.17
C SER A 117 2.69 7.83 11.94
N ASN A 118 1.79 8.41 12.74
CA ASN A 118 0.82 7.67 13.53
C ASN A 118 -0.21 6.96 12.62
N SER A 119 -0.80 7.67 11.65
CA SER A 119 -1.81 7.07 10.76
C SER A 119 -1.19 6.03 9.84
N TYR A 120 0.02 6.27 9.33
CA TYR A 120 0.73 5.25 8.55
C TYR A 120 1.00 3.99 9.38
N SER A 121 1.35 4.13 10.66
CA SER A 121 1.58 2.98 11.55
C SER A 121 0.30 2.17 11.75
N VAL A 122 -0.82 2.83 12.08
CA VAL A 122 -2.13 2.15 12.26
C VAL A 122 -2.61 1.51 10.96
N ALA A 123 -2.55 2.23 9.84
CA ALA A 123 -2.93 1.71 8.52
C ALA A 123 -2.10 0.48 8.14
N SER A 124 -0.78 0.54 8.35
CA SER A 124 0.14 -0.58 8.04
C SER A 124 -0.17 -1.80 8.90
N PHE A 125 -0.41 -1.61 10.19
CA PHE A 125 -0.80 -2.69 11.09
C PHE A 125 -2.11 -3.36 10.66
N LEU A 126 -3.14 -2.57 10.34
CA LEU A 126 -4.43 -3.09 9.89
C LEU A 126 -4.30 -3.85 8.56
N ILE A 127 -3.52 -3.34 7.60
CA ILE A 127 -3.28 -4.04 6.33
C ILE A 127 -2.53 -5.36 6.56
N VAL A 128 -1.57 -5.40 7.48
CA VAL A 128 -0.88 -6.65 7.87
C VAL A 128 -1.88 -7.66 8.46
N VAL A 129 -2.79 -7.21 9.32
CA VAL A 129 -3.87 -8.06 9.85
C VAL A 129 -4.77 -8.58 8.72
N TYR A 130 -5.15 -7.73 7.75
CA TYR A 130 -5.95 -8.15 6.60
C TYR A 130 -5.23 -9.21 5.75
N SER A 131 -3.93 -9.07 5.55
CA SER A 131 -3.12 -10.09 4.87
C SER A 131 -3.10 -11.41 5.62
N PHE A 132 -2.99 -11.40 6.95
CA PHE A 132 -3.08 -12.62 7.75
C PHE A 132 -4.46 -13.28 7.65
N LEU A 133 -5.55 -12.49 7.68
CA LEU A 133 -6.89 -13.02 7.49
C LEU A 133 -7.05 -13.69 6.12
N TYR A 134 -6.47 -13.10 5.07
CA TYR A 134 -6.46 -13.70 3.74
C TYR A 134 -5.71 -15.03 3.72
N TYR A 135 -4.52 -15.12 4.34
CA TYR A 135 -3.78 -16.38 4.41
C TYR A 135 -4.52 -17.43 5.24
N LEU A 136 -5.11 -17.03 6.38
CA LEU A 136 -5.89 -17.92 7.23
C LEU A 136 -7.09 -18.50 6.47
N GLU A 137 -7.82 -17.69 5.70
CA GLU A 137 -8.93 -18.17 4.88
C GLU A 137 -8.49 -19.22 3.86
N ASN A 138 -7.36 -18.99 3.19
CA ASN A 138 -6.82 -19.93 2.21
C ASN A 138 -6.29 -21.22 2.84
N LEU A 139 -5.83 -21.18 4.09
CA LEU A 139 -5.44 -22.37 4.84
C LEU A 139 -6.65 -23.17 5.33
N LEU A 140 -7.69 -22.50 5.85
CA LEU A 140 -8.90 -23.14 6.36
C LEU A 140 -9.79 -23.69 5.24
N ARG A 141 -9.74 -23.09 4.06
CA ARG A 141 -10.53 -23.45 2.89
C ARG A 141 -9.60 -23.54 1.68
N PRO A 142 -8.76 -24.58 1.53
CA PRO A 142 -7.82 -24.65 0.42
C PRO A 142 -8.54 -24.65 -0.93
N ALA A 143 -7.99 -23.92 -1.91
CA ALA A 143 -8.45 -24.00 -3.29
C ALA A 143 -8.00 -25.32 -3.93
N THR A 144 -8.70 -25.76 -4.97
CA THR A 144 -8.28 -26.92 -5.78
C THR A 144 -7.04 -26.62 -6.64
N ILE A 145 -6.70 -25.34 -6.80
CA ILE A 145 -5.56 -24.86 -7.57
C ILE A 145 -4.50 -24.32 -6.60
N ASP A 146 -3.23 -24.52 -6.97
CA ASP A 146 -2.07 -23.90 -6.31
C ASP A 146 -2.27 -22.39 -6.08
N ILE A 147 -2.19 -21.97 -4.82
CA ILE A 147 -2.35 -20.58 -4.40
C ILE A 147 -1.34 -19.65 -5.06
N ALA A 148 -0.14 -20.14 -5.40
CA ALA A 148 0.90 -19.35 -6.07
C ALA A 148 0.54 -19.00 -7.53
N LYS A 149 -0.49 -19.63 -8.11
CA LYS A 149 -1.04 -19.26 -9.41
C LYS A 149 -2.09 -18.16 -9.33
N SER A 150 -2.54 -17.82 -8.11
CA SER A 150 -3.54 -16.79 -7.86
C SER A 150 -2.97 -15.38 -7.97
N LYS A 151 -3.64 -14.53 -8.75
CA LYS A 151 -3.42 -13.08 -8.76
C LYS A 151 -3.46 -12.45 -7.36
N ASN A 152 -4.49 -12.78 -6.57
CA ASN A 152 -4.68 -12.17 -5.24
C ASN A 152 -3.59 -12.59 -4.25
N PHE A 153 -3.04 -13.80 -4.39
CA PHE A 153 -1.95 -14.26 -3.53
C PHE A 153 -0.72 -13.36 -3.68
N TRP A 154 -0.33 -13.05 -4.91
CA TRP A 154 0.81 -12.17 -5.18
C TRP A 154 0.53 -10.73 -4.75
N TYR A 155 -0.68 -10.23 -4.96
CA TYR A 155 -1.09 -8.91 -4.49
C TYR A 155 -0.99 -8.78 -2.97
N VAL A 156 -1.62 -9.70 -2.23
CA VAL A 156 -1.60 -9.70 -0.77
C VAL A 156 -0.19 -9.90 -0.23
N THR A 157 0.63 -10.75 -0.85
CA THR A 157 2.02 -10.97 -0.44
C THR A 157 2.89 -9.73 -0.64
N GLY A 158 2.71 -9.01 -1.74
CA GLY A 158 3.37 -7.72 -1.95
C GLY A 158 2.95 -6.70 -0.89
N LEU A 159 1.65 -6.56 -0.65
CA LEU A 159 1.10 -5.63 0.35
C LEU A 159 1.61 -5.98 1.75
N PHE A 160 1.54 -7.25 2.15
CA PHE A 160 2.08 -7.73 3.42
C PHE A 160 3.55 -7.37 3.57
N THR A 161 4.38 -7.68 2.57
CA THR A 161 5.82 -7.42 2.62
C THR A 161 6.12 -5.94 2.79
N TYR A 162 5.46 -5.08 2.02
CA TYR A 162 5.68 -3.63 2.10
C TYR A 162 5.15 -3.03 3.40
N TYR A 163 3.92 -3.32 3.81
CA TYR A 163 3.33 -2.73 5.00
C TYR A 163 3.93 -3.29 6.29
N ALA A 164 4.29 -4.58 6.35
CA ALA A 164 5.02 -5.14 7.49
C ALA A 164 6.44 -4.57 7.59
N GLY A 165 7.16 -4.46 6.47
CA GLY A 165 8.50 -3.88 6.45
C GLY A 165 8.50 -2.38 6.78
N SER A 166 7.50 -1.64 6.30
CA SER A 166 7.38 -0.19 6.52
C SER A 166 6.76 0.17 7.87
N PHE A 167 6.07 -0.77 8.54
CA PHE A 167 5.47 -0.53 9.84
C PHE A 167 6.48 -0.02 10.87
N TYR A 168 7.66 -0.66 10.94
CA TYR A 168 8.73 -0.22 11.85
C TYR A 168 9.25 1.18 11.52
N ILE A 169 9.36 1.51 10.22
CA ILE A 169 9.75 2.84 9.75
C ILE A 169 8.78 3.89 10.26
N PHE A 170 7.48 3.68 10.07
CA PHE A 170 6.46 4.63 10.49
C PHE A 170 6.39 4.79 12.01
N LEU A 171 6.50 3.67 12.75
CA LEU A 171 6.44 3.68 14.21
C LEU A 171 7.61 4.45 14.83
N THR A 172 8.79 4.38 14.21
CA THR A 172 10.02 4.99 14.74
C THR A 172 10.33 6.36 14.15
N PHE A 173 9.59 6.81 13.13
CA PHE A 173 9.88 8.02 12.37
C PHE A 173 10.11 9.25 13.26
N LYS A 174 9.16 9.57 14.14
CA LYS A 174 9.25 10.74 15.03
C LYS A 174 10.49 10.71 15.93
N LYS A 175 10.85 9.53 16.45
CA LYS A 175 12.04 9.33 17.29
C LYS A 175 13.32 9.48 16.48
N LEU A 176 13.36 8.93 15.26
CA LEU A 176 14.53 9.01 14.38
C LEU A 176 14.78 10.44 13.90
N THR A 177 13.73 11.18 13.55
CA THR A 177 13.83 12.59 13.13
C THR A 177 14.36 13.49 14.24
N PHE A 178 14.02 13.20 15.51
CA PHE A 178 14.55 13.96 16.64
C PHE A 178 16.04 13.67 16.93
N LEU A 179 16.51 12.46 16.62
CA LEU A 179 17.85 12.00 17.01
C LEU A 179 18.93 12.26 15.94
N ASN A 180 18.60 12.22 14.63
CA ASN A 180 19.56 12.60 13.58
C ASN A 180 18.95 12.68 12.17
N ILE A 181 19.33 13.71 11.39
CA ILE A 181 18.83 13.93 10.00
C ILE A 181 19.38 12.88 9.02
N GLU A 182 20.61 12.40 9.21
CA GLU A 182 21.21 11.39 8.31
C GLU A 182 20.44 10.07 8.31
N ASN A 183 19.85 9.70 9.45
CA ASN A 183 19.02 8.50 9.57
C ASN A 183 17.73 8.62 8.76
N LEU A 184 17.20 9.83 8.56
CA LEU A 184 15.97 10.06 7.80
C LEU A 184 16.13 9.67 6.34
N ARG A 185 17.29 9.99 5.74
CA ARG A 185 17.59 9.59 4.36
C ARG A 185 17.63 8.08 4.23
N LEU A 186 18.30 7.38 5.15
CA LEU A 186 18.39 5.92 5.13
C LEU A 186 17.01 5.26 5.28
N VAL A 187 16.17 5.80 6.16
CA VAL A 187 14.78 5.37 6.34
C VAL A 187 13.99 5.49 5.03
N TRP A 188 14.09 6.62 4.34
CA TRP A 188 13.39 6.83 3.07
C TRP A 188 13.89 5.90 1.97
N LEU A 189 15.20 5.65 1.93
CA LEU A 189 15.80 4.67 1.00
C LEU A 189 15.25 3.26 1.24
N THR A 190 15.14 2.83 2.50
CA THR A 190 14.56 1.52 2.85
C THR A 190 13.09 1.45 2.43
N HIS A 191 12.30 2.49 2.70
CA HIS A 191 10.91 2.58 2.25
C HIS A 191 10.79 2.42 0.73
N ASN A 192 11.62 3.13 -0.05
CA ASN A 192 11.60 3.09 -1.50
C ASN A 192 11.95 1.69 -2.07
N VAL A 193 12.89 0.99 -1.43
CA VAL A 193 13.22 -0.40 -1.79
C VAL A 193 12.04 -1.34 -1.50
N LEU A 194 11.40 -1.20 -0.33
CA LEU A 194 10.20 -1.98 -0.01
C LEU A 194 9.06 -1.71 -1.00
N PHE A 195 8.90 -0.47 -1.44
CA PHE A 195 7.89 -0.10 -2.43
C PHE A 195 8.19 -0.69 -3.82
N LEU A 196 9.46 -0.71 -4.25
CA LEU A 196 9.88 -1.42 -5.45
C LEU A 196 9.53 -2.93 -5.36
N ILE A 197 9.81 -3.56 -4.20
CA ILE A 197 9.47 -4.96 -3.96
C ILE A 197 7.96 -5.20 -4.09
N LEU A 198 7.13 -4.31 -3.50
CA LEU A 198 5.68 -4.34 -3.71
C LEU A 198 5.34 -4.28 -5.20
N CYS A 199 5.90 -3.34 -5.96
CA CYS A 199 5.63 -3.23 -7.39
C CYS A 199 5.98 -4.50 -8.17
N ILE A 200 7.07 -5.20 -7.82
CA ILE A 200 7.46 -6.48 -8.42
C ILE A 200 6.42 -7.57 -8.13
N PHE A 201 5.95 -7.67 -6.89
CA PHE A 201 4.89 -8.62 -6.52
C PHE A 201 3.57 -8.31 -7.25
N LEU A 202 3.20 -7.04 -7.36
CA LEU A 202 2.01 -6.64 -8.12
C LEU A 202 2.17 -6.95 -9.62
N ALA A 203 3.35 -6.71 -10.20
CA ALA A 203 3.64 -7.11 -11.59
C ALA A 203 3.45 -8.61 -11.79
N ARG A 204 3.93 -9.43 -10.85
CA ARG A 204 3.73 -10.88 -10.88
C ARG A 204 2.25 -11.26 -10.81
N GLY A 205 1.48 -10.62 -9.93
CA GLY A 205 0.05 -10.83 -9.81
C GLY A 205 -0.73 -10.49 -11.09
N ILE A 206 -0.32 -9.47 -11.85
CA ILE A 206 -0.94 -9.11 -13.14
C ILE A 206 -0.79 -10.23 -14.19
N ILE A 207 0.31 -10.97 -14.16
CA ILE A 207 0.58 -12.09 -15.08
C ILE A 207 -0.26 -13.32 -14.69
N CYS A 208 -0.52 -13.50 -13.39
CA CYS A 208 -1.23 -14.65 -12.86
C CYS A 208 -2.73 -14.62 -13.19
N GLN A 209 -3.33 -15.81 -13.22
CA GLN A 209 -4.76 -15.97 -13.44
C GLN A 209 -5.53 -15.61 -12.16
N LEU A 210 -6.77 -15.18 -12.33
CA LEU A 210 -7.70 -15.15 -11.20
C LEU A 210 -8.01 -16.59 -10.81
N LEU A 211 -7.99 -16.89 -9.51
CA LEU A 211 -8.58 -18.13 -9.03
C LEU A 211 -10.04 -18.16 -9.51
N GLN A 212 -10.42 -19.24 -10.19
CA GLN A 212 -11.84 -19.51 -10.46
C GLN A 212 -12.57 -19.61 -9.12
N GLU A 213 -13.80 -19.10 -9.07
CA GLU A 213 -14.64 -19.09 -7.87
C GLU A 213 -14.67 -20.48 -7.24
N LYS A 214 -14.39 -20.52 -5.93
CA LYS A 214 -14.72 -21.69 -5.12
C LYS A 214 -16.25 -21.81 -5.15
N TYR A 215 -16.74 -23.01 -5.46
CA TYR A 215 -18.16 -23.45 -5.50
C TYR A 215 -18.89 -23.35 -6.85
N ASN A 216 -18.79 -24.45 -7.60
CA ASN A 216 -19.93 -25.09 -8.28
C ASN A 216 -19.80 -26.62 -8.05
N LEU A 217 -19.85 -27.02 -6.77
CA LEU A 217 -20.05 -28.41 -6.34
C LEU A 217 -21.09 -28.40 -5.22
#